data_AF-A0A2E8XX23-F1
#
_entry.id   AF-A0A2E8XX23-F1
#
_cell.length_a   1.000
_cell.length_b   1.000
_cell.length_c   1.000
_cell.angle_alpha   90.00
_cell.angle_beta   90.00
_cell.angle_gamma   90.00
#
_symmetry.space_group_name_H-M   'P 1'
#
loop_
_entity.id
_entity.type
_entity.pdbx_description
1 polymer ?
#
loop_
_entity_poly.entity_id
_entity_poly.type
_entity_poly.pdbx_seq_one_letter_code
_entity_poly.pdbx_strand_id
1 'polypeptide(L)'
;MKHINMLLTICAIVLINTSCATLNRAHGELNYNNHISKGQELQDLKNALDAGAINQDEYNLMKEKIINDKYIKDLIEKFDDEDEDGHNRKASFNIEL
;
A
#
# COMPACT_ATOMS: atom_id res chain seq x y z
N MET A 1 4.38 38.29 41.53
CA MET A 1 5.60 37.54 41.15
C MET A 1 5.41 36.02 41.15
N LYS A 2 4.87 35.40 42.22
CA LYS A 2 4.66 33.93 42.28
C LYS A 2 3.75 33.36 41.17
N HIS A 3 2.66 34.05 40.83
CA HIS A 3 1.75 33.65 39.75
C HIS A 3 2.35 33.78 38.35
N ILE A 4 3.26 34.75 38.14
CA ILE A 4 3.96 34.95 36.87
C ILE A 4 4.98 33.83 36.64
N ASN A 5 5.73 33.44 37.69
CA ASN A 5 6.63 32.30 37.63
C ASN A 5 5.88 30.98 37.36
N MET A 6 4.73 30.78 38.01
CA MET A 6 3.90 29.59 37.78
C MET A 6 3.38 29.51 36.34
N LEU A 7 2.94 30.63 35.78
CA LEU A 7 2.48 30.71 34.39
C LEU A 7 3.62 30.39 33.40
N LEU A 8 4.82 30.94 33.65
CA LEU A 8 6.01 30.66 32.84
C LEU A 8 6.39 29.18 32.87
N THR A 9 6.31 28.52 34.02
CA THR A 9 6.60 27.09 34.14
C THR A 9 5.61 26.23 33.36
N ILE A 10 4.31 26.55 33.42
CA ILE A 10 3.28 25.81 32.67
C ILE A 10 3.48 25.98 31.16
N CYS A 11 3.74 27.22 30.70
CA CYS A 11 4.06 27.47 29.29
C CYS A 11 5.29 26.71 28.82
N ALA A 12 6.35 26.64 29.63
CA ALA A 12 7.55 25.88 29.30
C ALA A 12 7.25 24.38 29.13
N ILE A 13 6.44 23.79 30.01
CA ILE A 13 6.04 22.38 29.92
C ILE A 13 5.23 22.11 28.65
N VAL A 14 4.28 22.98 28.30
CA VAL A 14 3.47 22.82 27.08
C VAL A 14 4.35 22.87 25.82
N LEU A 15 5.29 23.83 25.76
CA LEU A 15 6.17 24.00 24.60
C LEU A 15 7.15 22.82 24.40
N ILE A 16 7.61 22.19 25.48
CA ILE A 16 8.53 21.03 25.40
C ILE A 16 7.79 19.74 24.99
N ASN A 17 6.49 19.62 25.29
CA ASN A 17 5.70 18.43 24.94
C ASN A 17 5.09 18.49 23.53
N THR A 18 5.01 19.67 22.90
CA THR A 18 4.53 19.81 21.51
C THR A 18 5.55 19.34 20.46
N SER A 19 6.78 19.03 20.84
CA SER A 19 7.86 18.62 19.93
C SER A 19 7.74 17.17 19.42
N CYS A 20 6.91 16.33 20.04
CA CYS A 20 6.68 14.94 19.59
C CYS A 20 5.38 14.73 18.80
N ALA A 21 4.58 15.79 18.59
CA ALA A 21 3.43 15.74 17.70
C ALA A 21 3.80 16.20 16.28
N THR A 22 5.05 15.93 15.84
CA THR A 22 5.35 15.98 14.40
C THR A 22 4.50 14.90 13.75
N LEU A 23 3.39 15.36 13.16
CA LEU A 23 2.50 14.62 12.30
C LEU A 23 3.33 14.17 11.10
N ASN A 24 4.14 13.13 11.26
CA ASN A 24 4.82 12.49 10.17
C ASN A 24 3.71 11.80 9.37
N ARG A 25 3.19 12.51 8.36
CA ARG A 25 2.27 11.95 7.39
C ARG A 25 2.97 10.70 6.86
N ALA A 26 2.50 9.53 7.27
CA ALA A 26 3.16 8.27 6.95
C ALA A 26 3.15 8.14 5.42
N HIS A 27 4.29 8.43 4.78
CA HIS A 27 4.54 8.05 3.41
C HIS A 27 4.65 6.52 3.44
N GLY A 28 3.52 5.85 3.25
CA GLY A 28 3.49 4.41 3.10
C GLY A 28 4.15 4.05 1.77
N GLU A 29 5.35 3.46 1.84
CA GLU A 29 5.98 2.84 0.68
C GLU A 29 5.49 1.40 0.59
N LEU A 30 4.94 1.01 -0.56
CA LEU A 30 4.54 -0.36 -0.83
C LEU A 30 5.63 -1.04 -1.65
N ASN A 31 6.34 -1.97 -1.01
CA ASN A 31 7.33 -2.82 -1.66
C ASN A 31 6.63 -4.09 -2.14
N TYR A 32 6.51 -4.23 -3.46
CA TYR A 32 6.01 -5.46 -4.08
C TYR A 32 7.18 -6.22 -4.69
N ASN A 33 7.34 -7.46 -4.26
CA ASN A 33 8.39 -8.34 -4.77
C ASN A 33 7.76 -9.71 -5.09
N ASN A 34 7.76 -10.07 -6.36
CA ASN A 34 7.28 -11.38 -6.81
C ASN A 34 8.47 -12.24 -7.24
N HIS A 35 8.77 -13.26 -6.43
CA HIS A 35 9.84 -14.21 -6.74
C HIS A 35 9.42 -15.28 -7.77
N ILE A 36 8.13 -15.33 -8.15
CA ILE A 36 7.61 -16.31 -9.09
C ILE A 36 7.50 -15.66 -10.46
N SER A 37 8.16 -16.27 -11.46
CA SER A 37 8.04 -15.81 -12.84
C SER A 37 6.62 -16.06 -13.38
N LYS A 38 6.15 -15.20 -14.28
CA LYS A 38 4.89 -15.42 -15.01
C LYS A 38 4.80 -16.80 -15.66
N GLY A 39 5.92 -17.32 -16.15
CA GLY A 39 5.98 -18.66 -16.76
C GLY A 39 5.62 -19.76 -15.76
N GLN A 40 6.10 -19.65 -14.52
CA GLN A 40 5.78 -20.58 -13.45
C GLN A 40 4.29 -20.46 -13.04
N GLU A 41 3.78 -19.24 -12.88
CA GLU A 41 2.36 -19.02 -12.56
C GLU A 41 1.43 -19.61 -13.64
N LEU A 42 1.78 -19.45 -14.92
CA LEU A 42 1.02 -20.03 -16.03
C LEU A 42 1.11 -21.55 -16.08
N GLN A 43 2.26 -22.13 -15.72
CA GLN A 43 2.42 -23.57 -15.62
C GLN A 43 1.54 -24.15 -14.51
N ASP A 44 1.54 -23.52 -13.34
CA ASP A 44 0.73 -23.93 -12.21
C ASP A 44 -0.77 -23.77 -12.50
N LEU A 45 -1.15 -22.68 -13.17
CA LEU A 45 -2.52 -22.47 -13.63
C LEU A 45 -2.97 -23.57 -14.61
N LYS A 46 -2.10 -23.99 -15.53
CA LYS A 46 -2.39 -25.11 -16.43
C LYS A 46 -2.55 -26.42 -15.68
N ASN A 47 -1.68 -26.69 -14.71
CA ASN A 47 -1.78 -27.89 -13.88
C ASN A 47 -3.11 -27.93 -13.10
N ALA A 48 -3.59 -26.79 -12.61
CA ALA A 48 -4.89 -26.70 -11.95
C ALA A 48 -6.08 -27.01 -12.89
N LEU A 49 -6.02 -26.53 -14.14
CA LEU A 49 -7.01 -26.88 -15.15
C LEU A 49 -6.98 -28.38 -15.49
N ASP A 50 -5.77 -28.93 -15.71
CA ASP A 50 -5.58 -30.33 -16.06
C ASP A 50 -6.02 -31.28 -14.91
N ALA A 51 -5.89 -30.83 -13.65
CA ALA A 51 -6.39 -31.53 -12.47
C ALA A 51 -7.91 -31.38 -12.25
N GLY A 52 -8.61 -30.58 -13.06
CA GLY A 52 -10.03 -30.29 -12.90
C GLY A 52 -10.37 -29.44 -11.68
N ALA A 53 -9.38 -28.76 -11.09
CA ALA A 53 -9.60 -27.87 -9.94
C ALA A 53 -10.25 -26.54 -10.34
N ILE A 54 -10.08 -26.14 -11.60
CA ILE A 54 -10.73 -24.98 -12.22
C ILE A 54 -11.29 -25.38 -13.59
N ASN A 55 -12.25 -24.61 -14.08
CA ASN A 55 -12.80 -24.79 -15.42
C ASN A 55 -12.06 -23.93 -16.48
N GLN A 56 -12.42 -24.11 -17.75
CA GLN A 56 -11.77 -23.43 -18.88
C GLN A 56 -11.96 -21.90 -18.86
N ASP A 57 -13.11 -21.42 -18.38
CA ASP A 57 -13.41 -19.99 -18.31
C ASP A 57 -12.59 -19.32 -17.21
N GLU A 58 -12.48 -19.97 -16.05
CA GLU A 58 -11.63 -19.55 -14.93
C GLU A 58 -10.15 -19.54 -15.35
N TYR A 59 -9.70 -20.58 -16.06
CA TYR A 59 -8.35 -20.63 -16.63
C TYR A 59 -8.08 -19.45 -17.57
N ASN A 60 -8.99 -19.17 -18.51
CA ASN A 60 -8.82 -18.08 -19.47
C ASN A 60 -8.74 -16.72 -18.77
N LEU A 61 -9.63 -16.47 -17.80
CA LEU A 61 -9.65 -15.25 -17.02
C LEU A 61 -8.35 -15.06 -16.23
N MET A 62 -7.89 -16.10 -15.53
CA MET A 62 -6.69 -16.03 -14.70
C MET A 62 -5.43 -15.89 -15.55
N LYS A 63 -5.37 -16.58 -16.69
CA LYS A 63 -4.28 -16.46 -17.67
C LYS A 63 -4.14 -15.02 -18.16
N GLU A 64 -5.25 -14.37 -18.51
CA GLU A 64 -5.25 -12.98 -18.94
C GLU A 64 -4.75 -12.04 -17.83
N LYS A 65 -5.20 -12.26 -16.58
CA LYS A 65 -4.74 -11.47 -15.42
C LYS A 65 -3.24 -11.56 -15.20
N ILE A 66 -2.67 -12.76 -15.28
CA ILE A 66 -1.23 -13.01 -15.11
C ILE A 66 -0.43 -12.34 -16.24
N ILE A 67 -0.85 -12.50 -17.50
CA ILE A 67 -0.14 -11.92 -18.65
C ILE A 67 -0.13 -10.38 -18.57
N ASN A 68 -1.27 -9.78 -18.24
CA ASN A 68 -1.46 -8.32 -18.27
C ASN A 68 -1.03 -7.59 -16.99
N ASP A 69 -0.40 -8.30 -16.03
CA ASP A 69 -0.07 -7.80 -14.69
C ASP A 69 -1.26 -7.14 -13.99
N LYS A 70 -2.46 -7.68 -14.22
CA LYS A 70 -3.69 -7.05 -13.74
C LYS A 70 -3.71 -6.96 -12.20
N TYR A 71 -3.08 -7.90 -11.51
CA TYR A 71 -2.93 -7.86 -10.06
C TYR A 71 -2.21 -6.60 -9.56
N ILE A 72 -1.19 -6.13 -10.29
CA ILE A 72 -0.44 -4.92 -9.95
C ILE A 72 -1.28 -3.68 -10.19
N LYS A 73 -1.98 -3.63 -11.32
CA LYS A 73 -2.85 -2.50 -11.67
C LYS A 73 -4.01 -2.37 -10.68
N ASP A 74 -4.69 -3.47 -10.38
CA ASP A 74 -5.77 -3.52 -9.39
C ASP A 74 -5.25 -3.16 -7.98
N LEU A 75 -3.99 -3.49 -7.67
CA LEU A 75 -3.36 -3.08 -6.41
C LEU A 75 -3.14 -1.57 -6.37
N ILE A 76 -2.54 -0.98 -7.40
CA ILE A 76 -2.28 0.45 -7.49
C ILE A 76 -3.60 1.25 -7.41
N GLU A 77 -4.63 0.82 -8.14
CA GLU A 77 -5.95 1.48 -8.16
C GLU A 77 -6.62 1.49 -6.79
N LYS A 78 -6.51 0.40 -6.01
CA LYS A 78 -7.05 0.34 -4.63
C LYS A 78 -6.38 1.29 -3.64
N PHE A 79 -5.18 1.77 -3.93
CA PHE A 79 -4.46 2.70 -3.07
C PHE A 79 -4.51 4.14 -3.62
N ASP A 80 -5.13 4.36 -4.78
CA ASP A 80 -5.37 5.69 -5.37
C ASP A 80 -6.72 6.27 -4.90
N ASP A 81 -7.02 6.13 -3.61
CA ASP A 81 -8.23 6.72 -3.01
C ASP A 81 -8.03 8.23 -2.86
N GLU A 82 -8.84 9.03 -3.57
CA GLU A 82 -8.94 10.49 -3.41
C GLU A 82 -9.42 10.87 -2.00
N ASP A 83 -8.67 11.74 -1.30
CA ASP A 83 -9.13 12.39 -0.07
C ASP A 83 -10.28 13.38 -0.38
N GLU A 84 -11.15 13.67 0.59
CA GLU A 84 -12.24 14.68 0.49
C GLU A 84 -11.77 16.08 0.06
N ASP A 85 -10.46 16.36 0.11
CA ASP A 85 -9.82 17.62 -0.27
C ASP A 85 -9.16 17.61 -1.68
N GLY A 86 -9.38 16.57 -2.49
CA GLY A 86 -8.88 16.51 -3.89
C GLY A 86 -7.37 16.34 -4.03
N HIS A 87 -6.67 15.95 -2.96
CA HIS A 87 -5.26 15.62 -2.99
C HIS A 87 -5.05 14.14 -3.32
N ASN A 88 -4.38 13.89 -4.45
CA ASN A 88 -4.04 12.56 -4.95
C ASN A 88 -3.00 11.91 -4.01
N ARG A 89 -3.42 10.92 -3.21
CA ARG A 89 -2.54 10.18 -2.29
C ARG A 89 -1.75 9.12 -3.05
N LYS A 90 -0.71 9.54 -3.76
CA LYS A 90 0.16 8.58 -4.46
C LYS A 90 1.08 7.90 -3.45
N ALA A 91 0.72 6.69 -3.02
CA ALA A 91 1.69 5.77 -2.44
C ALA A 91 2.81 5.52 -3.47
N SER A 92 4.07 5.60 -3.07
CA SER A 92 5.19 5.21 -3.93
C SER A 92 5.25 3.69 -3.99
N PHE A 93 5.15 3.15 -5.21
CA PHE A 93 5.31 1.72 -5.47
C PHE A 93 6.72 1.46 -5.97
N ASN A 94 7.46 0.63 -5.24
CA ASN A 94 8.72 0.08 -5.73
C ASN A 94 8.46 -1.37 -6.14
N ILE A 95 8.56 -1.65 -7.44
CA ILE A 95 8.32 -2.98 -8.02
C ILE A 95 9.66 -3.53 -8.48
N GLU A 96 10.11 -4.61 -7.84
CA GLU A 96 11.25 -5.41 -8.29
C GLU A 96 10.68 -6.62 -9.06
N LEU A 97 11.02 -6.71 -10.36
CA LEU A 97 10.57 -7.75 -11.30
C LEU A 97 11.70 -8.74 -11.61
#